data_AF-W7KJG9-F1
#
_entry.id   AF-W7KJG9-F1
#
_cell.length_a   1.000
_cell.length_b   1.000
_cell.length_c   1.000
_cell.angle_alpha   90.00
_cell.angle_beta   90.00
_cell.angle_gamma   90.00
#
_symmetry.space_group_name_H-M   'P 1'
#
loop_
_entity.id
_entity.type
_entity.pdbx_description
1 polymer ?
#
loop_
_entity_poly.entity_id
_entity_poly.type
_entity_poly.pdbx_seq_one_letter_code
_entity_poly.pdbx_strand_id
1 'polypeptide(L)'
;MKPLLLGIDALSYTSFMKCNPRFLLALFSSTFRGVVLNKKPQHPASSWMSVLEMQEVKGDSFFKDVETPTLIKETKAVAINIPITNPTYGEVSFEYNDSVSPQEEISKVAETILEELESRPVIASITVLDRMLHKSKENKCELYKQVDDVIRKIVNKADDFILFSPYGEPTSDRPDEHEDYGVYLSTVPRPNEHDTVKLHEIGVLFRRLVGQ
;
A
#
# COMPACT_ATOMS: atom_id res chain seq x y z
N MET A 1 11.46 -18.14 0.49
CA MET A 1 10.54 -17.33 -0.32
C MET A 1 10.69 -15.89 0.12
N LYS A 2 10.45 -14.94 -0.78
CA LYS A 2 10.51 -13.49 -0.50
C LYS A 2 9.11 -12.84 -0.59
N PRO A 3 8.18 -13.09 0.36
CA PRO A 3 6.85 -12.50 0.37
C PRO A 3 6.86 -10.99 0.55
N LEU A 4 6.10 -10.29 -0.28
CA LEU A 4 5.89 -8.85 -0.18
C LEU A 4 4.40 -8.49 -0.12
N LEU A 5 4.00 -7.74 0.90
CA LEU A 5 2.76 -6.97 0.91
C LEU A 5 3.11 -5.48 0.80
N LEU A 6 2.85 -4.89 -0.37
CA LEU A 6 3.17 -3.50 -0.66
C LEU A 6 1.88 -2.71 -0.90
N GLY A 7 1.57 -1.79 0.02
CA GLY A 7 0.51 -0.82 -0.22
C GLY A 7 1.07 0.48 -0.79
N ILE A 8 0.39 1.03 -1.78
CA ILE A 8 0.65 2.35 -2.32
C ILE A 8 -0.61 3.16 -2.06
N ASP A 9 -0.59 4.04 -1.07
CA ASP A 9 -1.79 4.80 -0.72
C ASP A 9 -2.17 5.72 -1.87
N ALA A 10 -3.47 5.85 -2.13
CA ALA A 10 -4.06 6.65 -3.20
C ALA A 10 -3.64 6.30 -4.64
N LEU A 11 -3.15 5.08 -4.89
CA LEU A 11 -2.93 4.58 -6.24
C LEU A 11 -4.29 4.27 -6.90
N SER A 12 -4.66 5.12 -7.87
CA SER A 12 -5.94 5.04 -8.57
C SER A 12 -5.81 4.44 -9.97
N TYR A 13 -6.78 3.59 -10.34
CA TYR A 13 -6.92 3.10 -11.71
C TYR A 13 -7.11 4.22 -12.73
N THR A 14 -7.82 5.30 -12.39
CA THR A 14 -8.10 6.37 -13.35
C THR A 14 -6.83 7.12 -13.72
N SER A 15 -5.95 7.36 -12.75
CA SER A 15 -4.68 8.04 -12.94
C SER A 15 -3.58 7.15 -13.46
N PHE A 16 -3.59 5.88 -13.07
CA PHE A 16 -2.80 4.85 -13.72
C PHE A 16 -3.00 4.85 -15.25
N MET A 17 -4.25 4.93 -15.73
CA MET A 17 -4.51 4.99 -17.17
C MET A 17 -4.09 6.32 -17.81
N LYS A 18 -4.16 7.44 -17.08
CA LYS A 18 -3.81 8.79 -17.59
C LYS A 18 -2.31 9.04 -17.62
N CYS A 19 -1.60 8.66 -16.56
CA CYS A 19 -0.16 8.91 -16.41
C CYS A 19 0.71 7.84 -17.06
N ASN A 20 0.11 6.73 -17.51
CA ASN A 20 0.75 5.68 -18.32
C ASN A 20 2.05 5.10 -17.68
N PRO A 21 2.01 4.66 -16.41
CA PRO A 21 3.17 4.03 -15.75
C PRO A 21 3.41 2.65 -16.39
N ARG A 22 4.55 2.51 -17.06
CA ARG A 22 4.79 1.38 -17.98
C ARG A 22 4.84 0.04 -17.25
N PHE A 23 5.49 -0.03 -16.09
CA PHE A 23 5.67 -1.29 -15.40
C PHE A 23 4.38 -1.75 -14.72
N LEU A 24 3.71 -0.83 -14.05
CA LEU A 24 2.39 -1.00 -13.47
C LEU A 24 1.35 -1.46 -14.50
N LEU A 25 1.36 -0.90 -15.73
CA LEU A 25 0.53 -1.38 -16.85
C LEU A 25 0.87 -2.80 -17.29
N ALA A 26 2.16 -3.15 -17.32
CA ALA A 26 2.60 -4.51 -17.61
C ALA A 26 2.10 -5.49 -16.53
N LEU A 27 2.27 -5.16 -15.25
CA LEU A 27 1.77 -5.96 -14.13
C LEU A 27 0.27 -6.19 -14.19
N PHE A 28 -0.51 -5.14 -14.49
CA PHE A 28 -1.96 -5.25 -14.65
C PHE A 28 -2.40 -6.22 -15.76
N SER A 29 -1.52 -6.49 -16.73
CA SER A 29 -1.76 -7.40 -17.84
C SER A 29 -1.24 -8.82 -17.58
N SER A 30 -0.37 -9.02 -16.57
CA SER A 30 0.33 -10.28 -16.33
C SER A 30 0.07 -10.92 -14.95
N THR A 31 -0.77 -10.31 -14.11
CA THR A 31 -1.04 -10.77 -12.74
C THR A 31 -2.53 -10.84 -12.41
N PHE A 32 -2.88 -11.46 -11.28
CA PHE A 32 -4.24 -11.39 -10.77
C PHE A 32 -4.55 -9.95 -10.38
N ARG A 33 -5.68 -9.44 -10.88
CA ARG A 33 -6.09 -8.05 -10.70
C ARG A 33 -7.47 -7.97 -10.08
N GLY A 34 -7.72 -6.89 -9.35
CA GLY A 34 -9.00 -6.60 -8.74
C GLY A 34 -9.11 -5.15 -8.31
N VAL A 35 -10.29 -4.76 -7.86
CA VAL A 35 -10.54 -3.43 -7.31
C VAL A 35 -10.69 -3.57 -5.81
N VAL A 36 -9.93 -2.80 -5.04
CA VAL A 36 -10.12 -2.70 -3.59
C VAL A 36 -11.28 -1.76 -3.33
N LEU A 37 -12.28 -2.19 -2.56
CA LEU A 37 -13.37 -1.31 -2.15
C LEU A 37 -13.17 -0.91 -0.69
N ASN A 38 -13.12 0.39 -0.45
CA ASN A 38 -13.11 0.96 0.88
C ASN A 38 -14.05 2.16 0.90
N LYS A 39 -15.07 2.13 1.75
CA LYS A 39 -16.06 3.20 1.84
C LYS A 39 -15.76 4.07 3.04
N LYS A 40 -16.19 5.34 2.98
CA LYS A 40 -15.99 6.31 4.07
C LYS A 40 -16.40 5.76 5.45
N PRO A 41 -15.65 6.10 6.52
CA PRO A 41 -14.43 6.93 6.52
C PRO A 41 -13.19 6.17 5.97
N GLN A 42 -12.41 6.81 5.10
CA GLN A 42 -11.26 6.23 4.40
C GLN A 42 -9.91 6.65 5.02
N HIS A 43 -9.84 6.81 6.34
CA HIS A 43 -8.59 7.26 6.95
C HIS A 43 -7.46 6.22 6.74
N PRO A 44 -6.22 6.62 6.39
CA PRO A 44 -5.10 5.71 6.14
C PRO A 44 -4.92 4.67 7.27
N ALA A 45 -4.94 5.14 8.52
CA ALA A 45 -4.75 4.29 9.69
C ALA A 45 -5.78 3.18 9.82
N SER A 46 -7.08 3.49 9.72
CA SER A 46 -8.13 2.46 9.83
C SER A 46 -8.12 1.50 8.64
N SER A 47 -7.76 2.00 7.47
CA SER A 47 -7.67 1.21 6.23
C SER A 47 -6.55 0.18 6.33
N TRP A 48 -5.36 0.59 6.74
CA TRP A 48 -4.23 -0.30 6.97
C TRP A 48 -4.44 -1.22 8.17
N MET A 49 -5.03 -0.72 9.26
CA MET A 49 -5.33 -1.57 10.41
C MET A 49 -6.33 -2.67 10.05
N SER A 50 -7.26 -2.42 9.13
CA SER A 50 -8.16 -3.47 8.63
C SER A 50 -7.41 -4.60 7.93
N VAL A 51 -6.35 -4.27 7.17
CA VAL A 51 -5.45 -5.26 6.54
C VAL A 51 -4.66 -6.01 7.60
N LEU A 52 -4.04 -5.28 8.53
CA LEU A 52 -3.11 -5.81 9.52
C LEU A 52 -3.78 -6.66 10.62
N GLU A 53 -5.02 -6.33 10.99
CA GLU A 53 -5.81 -7.12 11.94
C GLU A 53 -6.67 -8.18 11.26
N MET A 54 -6.67 -8.22 9.92
CA MET A 54 -7.47 -9.16 9.13
C MET A 54 -8.97 -9.12 9.49
N GLN A 55 -9.46 -7.95 9.91
CA GLN A 55 -10.86 -7.67 10.25
C GLN A 55 -11.22 -6.23 9.88
N GLU A 56 -12.50 -5.89 9.80
CA GLU A 56 -12.91 -4.51 9.52
C GLU A 56 -12.62 -3.60 10.72
N VAL A 57 -11.82 -2.55 10.51
CA VAL A 57 -11.50 -1.52 11.50
C VAL A 57 -11.93 -0.17 10.95
N LYS A 58 -12.66 0.59 11.76
CA LYS A 58 -13.13 1.94 11.41
C LYS A 58 -12.53 2.97 12.33
N GLY A 59 -12.15 4.10 11.76
CA GLY A 59 -11.60 5.23 12.48
C GLY A 59 -11.28 6.37 11.52
N ASP A 60 -11.14 7.56 12.07
CA ASP A 60 -10.90 8.81 11.35
C ASP A 60 -9.61 9.51 11.81
N SER A 61 -8.78 8.81 12.57
CA SER A 61 -7.56 9.35 13.18
C SER A 61 -6.47 8.28 13.30
N PHE A 62 -5.22 8.74 13.43
CA PHE A 62 -4.08 7.88 13.73
C PHE A 62 -4.17 7.31 15.15
N PHE A 63 -3.72 6.07 15.31
CA PHE A 63 -3.62 5.43 16.62
C PHE A 63 -2.41 5.98 17.38
N LYS A 64 -2.47 5.97 18.73
CA LYS A 64 -1.39 6.50 19.60
C LYS A 64 -0.50 5.40 20.15
N ASP A 65 -1.10 4.34 20.70
CA ASP A 65 -0.42 3.22 21.31
C ASP A 65 -0.83 1.94 20.58
N VAL A 66 -0.03 1.53 19.61
CA VAL A 66 -0.29 0.35 18.77
C VAL A 66 0.62 -0.78 19.21
N GLU A 67 0.02 -1.84 19.77
CA GLU A 67 0.72 -3.12 19.89
C GLU A 67 1.04 -3.71 18.52
N THR A 68 2.01 -4.62 18.43
CA THR A 68 2.33 -5.28 17.15
C THR A 68 1.07 -5.91 16.55
N PRO A 69 0.67 -5.52 15.33
CA PRO A 69 -0.56 -6.02 14.71
C PRO A 69 -0.55 -7.52 14.45
N THR A 70 -1.74 -8.12 14.40
CA THR A 70 -1.91 -9.58 14.28
C THR A 70 -1.17 -10.18 13.09
N LEU A 71 -1.33 -9.60 11.89
CA LEU A 71 -0.68 -10.08 10.67
C LEU A 71 0.86 -10.06 10.79
N ILE A 72 1.43 -9.02 11.40
CA ILE A 72 2.87 -8.88 11.61
C ILE A 72 3.35 -9.94 12.62
N LYS A 73 2.63 -10.13 13.73
CA LYS A 73 2.93 -11.18 14.73
C LYS A 73 2.94 -12.58 14.10
N GLU A 74 1.92 -12.90 13.31
CA GLU A 74 1.75 -14.25 12.73
C GLU A 74 2.74 -14.55 11.60
N THR A 75 3.07 -13.56 10.77
CA THR A 75 3.98 -13.74 9.62
C THR A 75 5.45 -13.49 9.96
N LYS A 76 5.73 -12.88 11.13
CA LYS A 76 7.04 -12.34 11.50
C LYS A 76 7.61 -11.39 10.44
N ALA A 77 6.72 -10.76 9.68
CA ALA A 77 7.13 -9.80 8.67
C ALA A 77 7.74 -8.56 9.32
N VAL A 78 8.68 -7.93 8.64
CA VAL A 78 9.07 -6.56 8.99
C VAL A 78 8.01 -5.58 8.50
N ALA A 79 7.71 -4.58 9.32
CA ALA A 79 6.83 -3.47 8.96
C ALA A 79 7.66 -2.25 8.55
N ILE A 80 7.32 -1.63 7.42
CA ILE A 80 8.07 -0.49 6.86
C ILE A 80 7.08 0.61 6.47
N ASN A 81 7.16 1.77 7.13
CA ASN A 81 6.41 2.99 6.80
C ASN A 81 4.87 2.84 6.79
N ILE A 82 4.29 2.03 7.67
CA ILE A 82 2.85 1.75 7.67
C ILE A 82 2.05 2.88 8.35
N PRO A 83 1.06 3.50 7.68
CA PRO A 83 0.42 4.72 8.18
C PRO A 83 -0.71 4.46 9.19
N ILE A 84 -0.45 3.65 10.22
CA ILE A 84 -1.38 3.41 11.34
C ILE A 84 -1.16 4.36 12.52
N THR A 85 0.05 4.87 12.67
CA THR A 85 0.43 5.92 13.63
C THR A 85 0.96 7.13 12.85
N ASN A 86 1.13 8.27 13.53
CA ASN A 86 1.92 9.38 13.00
C ASN A 86 2.97 9.81 14.04
N PRO A 87 4.29 9.67 13.79
CA PRO A 87 4.93 9.09 12.59
C PRO A 87 4.49 7.66 12.23
N THR A 88 4.70 7.26 10.97
CA THR A 88 4.31 5.94 10.46
C THR A 88 5.00 4.80 11.20
N TYR A 89 4.31 3.66 11.31
CA TYR A 89 4.77 2.49 12.06
C TYR A 89 5.75 1.63 11.26
N GLY A 90 6.88 1.26 11.87
CA GLY A 90 7.83 0.31 11.28
C GLY A 90 9.29 0.73 11.46
N GLU A 91 10.20 -0.01 10.83
CA GLU A 91 11.65 0.27 10.86
C GLU A 91 12.01 1.59 10.15
N VAL A 92 11.29 1.90 9.08
CA VAL A 92 11.26 3.24 8.47
C VAL A 92 9.97 3.92 8.92
N SER A 93 10.11 5.13 9.44
CA SER A 93 9.04 5.91 10.03
C SER A 93 9.16 7.36 9.57
N PHE A 94 8.08 7.88 9.00
CA PHE A 94 8.00 9.24 8.50
C PHE A 94 6.78 9.97 9.07
N GLU A 95 6.89 11.28 9.20
CA GLU A 95 5.73 12.12 9.47
C GLU A 95 4.74 12.05 8.29
N TYR A 96 3.47 11.80 8.57
CA TYR A 96 2.39 11.76 7.58
C TYR A 96 1.90 13.19 7.25
N ASN A 97 2.80 14.01 6.74
CA ASN A 97 2.54 15.38 6.31
C ASN A 97 3.54 15.78 5.21
N ASP A 98 3.57 17.04 4.79
CA ASP A 98 4.38 17.50 3.66
C ASP A 98 5.86 17.77 4.00
N SER A 99 6.31 17.50 5.23
CA SER A 99 7.69 17.74 5.65
C SER A 99 8.70 16.77 5.02
N VAL A 100 8.24 15.58 4.61
CA VAL A 100 9.08 14.55 3.98
C VAL A 100 8.94 14.61 2.47
N SER A 101 10.08 14.80 1.79
CA SER A 101 10.08 14.90 0.33
C SER A 101 9.67 13.58 -0.34
N PRO A 102 9.01 13.62 -1.52
CA PRO A 102 8.65 12.41 -2.26
C PRO A 102 9.82 11.47 -2.50
N GLN A 103 10.97 12.03 -2.91
CA GLN A 103 12.15 11.25 -3.24
C GLN A 103 12.73 10.54 -2.01
N GLU A 104 12.77 11.23 -0.87
CA GLU A 104 13.29 10.67 0.39
C GLU A 104 12.46 9.48 0.87
N GLU A 105 11.13 9.61 0.91
CA GLU A 105 10.26 8.50 1.29
C GLU A 105 10.43 7.32 0.32
N ILE A 106 10.28 7.59 -0.98
CA ILE A 106 10.32 6.55 -2.02
C ILE A 106 11.66 5.81 -1.99
N SER A 107 12.79 6.51 -1.91
CA SER A 107 14.11 5.87 -1.91
C SER A 107 14.33 5.06 -0.64
N LYS A 108 14.05 5.64 0.54
CA LYS A 108 14.37 5.00 1.81
C LYS A 108 13.50 3.76 2.08
N VAL A 109 12.22 3.84 1.74
CA VAL A 109 11.31 2.69 1.81
C VAL A 109 11.76 1.60 0.84
N ALA A 110 12.07 1.94 -0.41
CA ALA A 110 12.52 0.96 -1.41
C ALA A 110 13.81 0.25 -1.01
N GLU A 111 14.81 0.99 -0.54
CA GLU A 111 16.09 0.44 -0.07
C GLU A 111 15.88 -0.55 1.06
N THR A 112 15.06 -0.18 2.05
CA THR A 112 14.79 -1.02 3.22
C THR A 112 13.99 -2.27 2.84
N ILE A 113 13.00 -2.16 1.94
CA ILE A 113 12.28 -3.32 1.41
C ILE A 113 13.25 -4.30 0.74
N LEU A 114 14.14 -3.80 -0.12
CA LEU A 114 15.08 -4.64 -0.87
C LEU A 114 16.11 -5.33 0.04
N GLU A 115 16.57 -4.65 1.09
CA GLU A 115 17.45 -5.24 2.11
C GLU A 115 16.73 -6.35 2.89
N GLU A 116 15.51 -6.08 3.34
CA GLU A 116 14.79 -6.98 4.24
C GLU A 116 14.18 -8.20 3.55
N LEU A 117 13.75 -8.06 2.29
CA LEU A 117 13.20 -9.15 1.48
C LEU A 117 14.16 -10.33 1.32
N GLU A 118 15.47 -10.14 1.50
CA GLU A 118 16.45 -11.24 1.45
C GLU A 118 16.35 -12.17 2.66
N SER A 119 15.77 -11.73 3.78
CA SER A 119 15.83 -12.45 5.06
C SER A 119 14.47 -12.80 5.65
N ARG A 120 13.43 -11.99 5.42
CA ARG A 120 12.11 -12.16 6.03
C ARG A 120 10.99 -11.59 5.16
N PRO A 121 9.72 -12.00 5.40
CA PRO A 121 8.57 -11.36 4.76
C PRO A 121 8.52 -9.85 5.03
N VAL A 122 8.02 -9.08 4.09
CA VAL A 122 7.92 -7.62 4.20
C VAL A 122 6.48 -7.15 4.05
N ILE A 123 6.05 -6.28 4.96
CA ILE A 123 4.83 -5.48 4.84
C ILE A 123 5.25 -4.01 4.81
N ALA A 124 4.97 -3.31 3.71
CA ALA A 124 5.45 -1.95 3.51
C ALA A 124 4.40 -1.03 2.87
N SER A 125 4.48 0.27 3.16
CA SER A 125 3.67 1.30 2.49
C SER A 125 4.51 2.38 1.83
N ILE A 126 4.04 2.86 0.69
CA ILE A 126 4.44 4.14 0.11
C ILE A 126 3.22 5.07 0.13
N THR A 127 3.31 6.14 0.90
CA THR A 127 2.24 7.08 1.24
C THR A 127 2.29 8.36 0.40
N VAL A 128 3.36 8.55 -0.37
CA VAL A 128 3.67 9.80 -1.09
C VAL A 128 2.54 10.30 -2.00
N LEU A 129 1.83 9.41 -2.71
CA LEU A 129 0.75 9.82 -3.60
C LEU A 129 -0.40 10.41 -2.79
N ASP A 130 -0.75 9.78 -1.67
CA ASP A 130 -1.78 10.27 -0.77
C ASP A 130 -1.43 11.67 -0.25
N ARG A 131 -0.28 11.79 0.44
CA ARG A 131 0.17 13.04 1.06
C ARG A 131 0.20 14.20 0.06
N MET A 132 0.83 13.98 -1.11
CA MET A 132 1.08 15.05 -2.07
C MET A 132 -0.17 15.43 -2.88
N LEU A 133 -1.02 14.46 -3.25
CA LEU A 133 -2.17 14.71 -4.11
C LEU A 133 -3.37 15.34 -3.37
N HIS A 134 -3.37 15.32 -2.03
CA HIS A 134 -4.27 16.15 -1.21
C HIS A 134 -3.97 17.65 -1.37
N LYS A 135 -2.79 18.06 -1.81
CA LYS A 135 -2.40 19.48 -1.92
C LYS A 135 -2.39 19.99 -3.35
N SER A 136 -1.79 19.21 -4.26
CA SER A 136 -1.67 19.61 -5.65
C SER A 136 -1.64 18.40 -6.57
N LYS A 137 -2.34 18.53 -7.71
CA LYS A 137 -2.37 17.51 -8.76
C LYS A 137 -1.44 17.86 -9.94
N GLU A 138 -0.73 18.99 -9.89
CA GLU A 138 0.08 19.49 -11.01
C GLU A 138 1.21 18.51 -11.41
N ASN A 139 1.88 17.92 -10.43
CA ASN A 139 3.01 16.99 -10.64
C ASN A 139 2.63 15.51 -10.56
N LYS A 140 1.33 15.21 -10.66
CA LYS A 140 0.81 13.85 -10.45
C LYS A 140 1.55 12.79 -11.27
N CYS A 141 1.69 12.99 -12.58
CA CYS A 141 2.25 11.94 -13.42
C CYS A 141 3.76 11.74 -13.19
N GLU A 142 4.48 12.75 -12.71
CA GLU A 142 5.87 12.58 -12.30
C GLU A 142 5.96 11.76 -11.00
N LEU A 143 5.06 11.99 -10.04
CA LEU A 143 4.96 11.17 -8.82
C LEU A 143 4.62 9.71 -9.15
N TYR A 144 3.63 9.49 -10.02
CA TYR A 144 3.26 8.14 -10.47
C TYR A 144 4.44 7.43 -11.16
N LYS A 145 5.24 8.16 -11.95
CA LYS A 145 6.43 7.61 -12.60
C LYS A 145 7.51 7.22 -11.59
N GLN A 146 7.79 8.06 -10.58
CA GLN A 146 8.76 7.74 -9.52
C GLN A 146 8.33 6.49 -8.75
N VAL A 147 7.04 6.38 -8.43
CA VAL A 147 6.45 5.21 -7.79
C VAL A 147 6.55 3.98 -8.70
N ASP A 148 6.21 4.08 -9.98
CA ASP A 148 6.31 2.98 -10.97
C ASP A 148 7.73 2.43 -11.08
N ASP A 149 8.73 3.32 -11.16
CA ASP A 149 10.14 2.95 -11.25
C ASP A 149 10.62 2.15 -10.04
N VAL A 150 10.12 2.48 -8.85
CA VAL A 150 10.44 1.77 -7.60
C VAL A 150 9.67 0.47 -7.46
N ILE A 151 8.37 0.44 -7.82
CA ILE A 151 7.59 -0.79 -7.86
C ILE A 151 8.27 -1.81 -8.78
N ARG A 152 8.79 -1.38 -9.94
CA ARG A 152 9.60 -2.25 -10.81
C ARG A 152 10.80 -2.86 -10.12
N LYS A 153 11.56 -2.06 -9.36
CA LYS A 153 12.76 -2.54 -8.66
C LYS A 153 12.39 -3.56 -7.59
N ILE A 154 11.37 -3.26 -6.79
CA ILE A 154 10.92 -4.09 -5.67
C ILE A 154 10.30 -5.40 -6.16
N VAL A 155 9.31 -5.32 -7.06
CA VAL A 155 8.54 -6.50 -7.50
C VAL A 155 9.42 -7.50 -8.24
N ASN A 156 10.41 -7.06 -9.00
CA ASN A 156 11.36 -7.96 -9.67
C ASN A 156 12.29 -8.72 -8.69
N LYS A 157 12.28 -8.39 -7.39
CA LYS A 157 13.07 -9.04 -6.35
C LYS A 157 12.23 -9.90 -5.40
N ALA A 158 10.92 -9.68 -5.36
CA ALA A 158 10.00 -10.53 -4.62
C ALA A 158 9.72 -11.81 -5.41
N ASP A 159 9.62 -12.96 -4.73
CA ASP A 159 9.17 -14.21 -5.34
C ASP A 159 7.64 -14.17 -5.53
N ASP A 160 6.95 -13.67 -4.50
CA ASP A 160 5.51 -13.55 -4.42
C ASP A 160 5.12 -12.21 -3.82
N PHE A 161 4.08 -11.58 -4.37
CA PHE A 161 3.67 -10.26 -3.92
C PHE A 161 2.16 -10.03 -3.96
N ILE A 162 1.73 -9.13 -3.09
CA ILE A 162 0.45 -8.43 -3.16
C ILE A 162 0.76 -6.93 -3.17
N LEU A 163 0.44 -6.27 -4.28
CA LEU A 163 0.45 -4.83 -4.43
C LEU A 163 -1.00 -4.34 -4.33
N PHE A 164 -1.27 -3.41 -3.42
CA PHE A 164 -2.62 -2.87 -3.29
C PHE A 164 -2.63 -1.37 -3.03
N SER A 165 -3.80 -0.77 -3.17
CA SER A 165 -4.12 0.54 -2.65
C SER A 165 -5.40 0.45 -1.85
N PRO A 166 -5.45 0.99 -0.62
CA PRO A 166 -6.66 0.92 0.19
C PRO A 166 -7.84 1.71 -0.40
N TYR A 167 -7.57 2.70 -1.25
CA TYR A 167 -8.53 3.62 -1.86
C TYR A 167 -7.87 4.31 -3.07
N GLY A 168 -8.63 5.04 -3.87
CA GLY A 168 -8.09 5.78 -5.03
C GLY A 168 -7.63 7.20 -4.66
N GLU A 169 -7.65 8.13 -5.61
CA GLU A 169 -7.05 9.45 -5.38
C GLU A 169 -7.79 10.30 -4.36
N PRO A 170 -7.11 11.25 -3.70
CA PRO A 170 -7.75 12.31 -2.96
C PRO A 170 -8.79 13.08 -3.78
N THR A 171 -9.95 13.27 -3.19
CA THR A 171 -11.06 14.04 -3.77
C THR A 171 -11.19 15.43 -3.19
N SER A 172 -10.53 15.68 -2.05
CA SER A 172 -10.39 17.00 -1.42
C SER A 172 -9.08 17.09 -0.64
N ASP A 173 -8.85 18.21 0.03
CA ASP A 173 -7.67 18.44 0.88
C ASP A 173 -7.75 17.72 2.24
N ARG A 174 -8.85 16.99 2.50
CA ARG A 174 -9.08 16.27 3.75
C ARG A 174 -8.53 14.84 3.67
N PRO A 175 -7.79 14.37 4.69
CA PRO A 175 -7.10 13.07 4.68
C PRO A 175 -8.03 11.84 4.74
N ASP A 176 -9.34 12.04 4.88
CA ASP A 176 -10.36 10.98 4.95
C ASP A 176 -11.26 10.92 3.70
N GLU A 177 -10.93 11.68 2.65
CA GLU A 177 -11.74 11.82 1.44
C GLU A 177 -11.01 11.40 0.16
N HIS A 178 -11.25 10.15 -0.25
CA HIS A 178 -10.67 9.54 -1.44
C HIS A 178 -11.74 9.01 -2.39
N GLU A 179 -11.33 8.59 -3.58
CA GLU A 179 -12.13 7.70 -4.41
C GLU A 179 -12.31 6.35 -3.69
N ASP A 180 -13.52 5.79 -3.71
CA ASP A 180 -13.86 4.53 -3.02
C ASP A 180 -13.07 3.29 -3.48
N TYR A 181 -12.40 3.39 -4.63
CA TYR A 181 -11.83 2.27 -5.34
C TYR A 181 -10.32 2.40 -5.51
N GLY A 182 -9.58 1.49 -4.86
CA GLY A 182 -8.14 1.32 -5.02
C GLY A 182 -7.77 0.19 -5.99
N VAL A 183 -6.47 -0.03 -6.14
CA VAL A 183 -5.87 -1.05 -7.01
C VAL A 183 -5.56 -2.32 -6.23
N TYR A 184 -5.71 -3.50 -6.87
CA TYR A 184 -5.17 -4.77 -6.37
C TYR A 184 -4.47 -5.51 -7.52
N LEU A 185 -3.21 -5.89 -7.31
CA LEU A 185 -2.36 -6.68 -8.23
C LEU A 185 -1.58 -7.72 -7.42
N SER A 186 -1.60 -8.99 -7.81
CA SER A 186 -0.93 -10.04 -7.02
C SER A 186 -0.51 -11.28 -7.83
N THR A 187 0.51 -11.99 -7.32
CA THR A 187 0.86 -13.34 -7.77
C THR A 187 -0.12 -14.41 -7.27
N VAL A 188 -0.93 -14.11 -6.25
CA VAL A 188 -1.93 -15.04 -5.72
C VAL A 188 -3.35 -14.70 -6.20
N PRO A 189 -4.21 -15.71 -6.45
CA PRO A 189 -5.58 -15.47 -6.84
C PRO A 189 -6.39 -14.83 -5.70
N ARG A 190 -7.27 -13.90 -6.08
CA ARG A 190 -8.25 -13.33 -5.14
C ARG A 190 -9.34 -14.34 -4.78
N PRO A 191 -10.00 -14.21 -3.62
CA PRO A 191 -11.01 -15.17 -3.16
C PRO A 191 -12.18 -15.37 -4.14
N ASN A 192 -12.69 -14.26 -4.71
CA ASN A 192 -13.78 -14.25 -5.68
C ASN A 192 -13.44 -13.31 -6.86
N GLU A 193 -13.46 -13.83 -8.09
CA GLU A 193 -13.12 -13.04 -9.29
C GLU A 193 -14.20 -12.01 -9.70
N HIS A 194 -15.42 -12.13 -9.19
CA HIS A 194 -16.50 -11.20 -9.54
C HIS A 194 -16.70 -10.09 -8.51
N ASP A 195 -16.04 -10.18 -7.36
CA ASP A 195 -16.19 -9.23 -6.26
C ASP A 195 -15.01 -8.26 -6.15
N THR A 196 -15.27 -7.13 -5.50
CA THR A 196 -14.23 -6.23 -5.00
C THR A 196 -13.46 -6.90 -3.87
N VAL A 197 -12.15 -6.66 -3.79
CA VAL A 197 -11.30 -7.16 -2.70
C VAL A 197 -11.49 -6.27 -1.47
N LYS A 198 -11.79 -6.87 -0.32
CA LYS A 198 -11.90 -6.13 0.94
C LYS A 198 -10.55 -6.01 1.61
N LEU A 199 -10.32 -4.93 2.35
CA LEU A 199 -9.04 -4.68 3.04
C LEU A 199 -8.60 -5.85 3.95
N HIS A 200 -9.50 -6.38 4.77
CA HIS A 200 -9.17 -7.50 5.66
C HIS A 200 -8.84 -8.80 4.92
N GLU A 201 -9.41 -9.01 3.72
CA GLU A 201 -9.11 -10.18 2.89
C GLU A 201 -7.66 -10.13 2.39
N ILE A 202 -7.11 -8.95 2.14
CA ILE A 202 -5.71 -8.75 1.71
C ILE A 202 -4.74 -9.31 2.77
N GLY A 203 -4.96 -9.02 4.05
CA GLY A 203 -4.13 -9.54 5.13
C GLY A 203 -4.21 -11.07 5.24
N VAL A 204 -5.40 -11.63 5.10
CA VAL A 204 -5.60 -13.09 5.10
C VAL A 204 -4.86 -13.75 3.94
N LEU A 205 -4.88 -13.15 2.75
CA LEU A 205 -4.15 -13.64 1.58
C LEU A 205 -2.63 -13.60 1.80
N PHE A 206 -2.11 -12.49 2.34
CA PHE A 206 -0.68 -12.37 2.61
C PHE A 206 -0.22 -13.41 3.65
N ARG A 207 -0.98 -13.60 4.73
CA ARG A 207 -0.67 -14.65 5.72
C ARG A 207 -0.59 -16.03 5.09
N ARG A 208 -1.53 -16.37 4.20
CA ARG A 208 -1.53 -17.66 3.50
C ARG A 208 -0.31 -17.79 2.59
N LEU A 209 0.08 -16.72 1.91
CA LEU A 209 1.27 -16.67 1.05
C LEU A 209 2.55 -16.92 1.86
N VAL A 210 2.67 -16.36 3.07
CA VAL A 210 3.83 -16.61 3.97
C VAL A 210 3.83 -18.02 4.55
N GLY A 211 2.67 -18.63 4.79
CA GLY A 211 2.52 -19.95 5.39
C GLY A 211 2.62 -21.13 4.41
N GLN A 212 2.84 -20.88 3.12
CA GLN A 212 3.12 -21.90 2.09
C GLN A 212 4.59 -22.33 2.14
#